data_AF-A0A7Y2ELJ3-F1
#
_entry.id   AF-A0A7Y2ELJ3-F1
#
_cell.length_a   1.000
_cell.length_b   1.000
_cell.length_c   1.000
_cell.angle_alpha   90.00
_cell.angle_beta   90.00
_cell.angle_gamma   90.00
#
_symmetry.space_group_name_H-M   'P 1'
#
loop_
_entity.id
_entity.type
_entity.pdbx_description
1 polymer ?
#
loop_
_entity_poly.entity_id
_entity_poly.type
_entity_poly.pdbx_seq_one_letter_code
_entity_poly.pdbx_strand_id
1 'polypeptide(L)'
;FNEAESLCGCAEMISDCTLWSEINRRLKSEFPGYDALEFQQKVKEIQYYKNFQNLPKLLDTEEWGEFREVVSFFYRSISEVTGKQTIIDSSKSIPWAYMLTQIPTIDLRIIHLERDLLSVANSWKKKVPLPEYPNREVWMPVKSNWVIAKNWLKIKKMARILEKRANYMFLSYEDFCSHPEQKMSEIEQFANVIIPANELELRPNHAIGGNPMRSSLNKIEIHKGLKNHKNLNSAAKTFFKLTKRVSKII
;
A
#
# COMPACT_ATOMS: atom_id res chain seq x y z
N PHE A 1 4.34 -13.55 8.45
CA PHE A 1 4.66 -13.96 7.07
C PHE A 1 6.15 -13.74 6.87
N ASN A 2 6.88 -14.76 6.42
CA ASN A 2 8.29 -14.60 6.05
C ASN A 2 8.32 -14.20 4.57
N GLU A 3 8.51 -12.92 4.29
CA GLU A 3 8.48 -12.40 2.91
C GLU A 3 9.61 -12.98 2.05
N ALA A 4 10.73 -13.39 2.65
CA ALA A 4 11.83 -14.04 1.93
C ALA A 4 11.43 -15.36 1.24
N GLU A 5 10.36 -16.01 1.71
CA GLU A 5 9.81 -17.24 1.11
C GLU A 5 8.74 -16.97 0.05
N SER A 6 8.45 -15.70 -0.24
CA SER A 6 7.39 -15.33 -1.18
C SER A 6 7.93 -14.94 -2.56
N LEU A 7 7.09 -15.14 -3.57
CA LEU A 7 7.35 -14.73 -4.93
C LEU A 7 7.17 -13.21 -5.07
N CYS A 8 8.07 -12.63 -5.85
CA CYS A 8 7.92 -11.30 -6.41
C CYS A 8 6.80 -11.30 -7.47
N GLY A 9 6.24 -10.14 -7.80
CA GLY A 9 5.27 -10.02 -8.90
C GLY A 9 5.81 -10.46 -10.27
N CYS A 10 7.13 -10.64 -10.43
CA CYS A 10 7.77 -11.19 -11.62
C CYS A 10 7.80 -12.73 -11.62
N ALA A 11 7.20 -13.37 -10.61
CA ALA A 11 7.14 -14.80 -10.38
C ALA A 11 8.46 -15.49 -10.00
N GLU A 12 9.55 -14.74 -9.82
CA GLU A 12 10.78 -15.25 -9.19
C GLU A 12 10.69 -15.16 -7.66
N MET A 13 11.49 -15.98 -6.95
CA MET A 13 11.69 -15.78 -5.51
C MET A 13 12.26 -14.39 -5.26
N ILE A 14 11.84 -13.72 -4.18
CA ILE A 14 12.33 -12.36 -3.89
C ILE A 14 13.86 -12.30 -3.76
N SER A 15 14.50 -13.36 -3.25
CA SER A 15 15.96 -13.49 -3.17
C SER A 15 16.65 -13.53 -4.54
N ASP A 16 15.92 -13.98 -5.56
CA ASP A 16 16.46 -14.24 -6.89
C ASP A 16 16.01 -13.17 -7.90
N CYS A 17 15.02 -12.35 -7.51
CA CYS A 17 14.51 -11.25 -8.32
C CYS A 17 15.62 -10.28 -8.71
N THR A 18 15.89 -10.18 -10.00
CA THR A 18 16.99 -9.36 -10.54
C THR A 18 16.92 -7.91 -10.06
N LEU A 19 15.72 -7.32 -10.00
CA LEU A 19 15.54 -5.94 -9.52
C LEU A 19 15.90 -5.79 -8.04
N TRP A 20 15.29 -6.61 -7.18
CA TRP A 20 15.45 -6.47 -5.73
C TRP A 20 16.85 -6.84 -5.25
N SER A 21 17.46 -7.86 -5.87
CA SER A 21 18.83 -8.26 -5.57
C SER A 21 19.85 -7.20 -5.98
N GLU A 22 19.65 -6.54 -7.12
CA GLU A 22 20.48 -5.42 -7.55
C GLU A 22 20.34 -4.20 -6.63
N ILE A 23 19.12 -3.83 -6.23
CA ILE A 23 18.91 -2.72 -5.29
C ILE A 23 19.56 -3.02 -3.93
N ASN A 24 19.40 -4.23 -3.41
CA ASN A 24 20.03 -4.67 -2.17
C ASN A 24 21.57 -4.60 -2.27
N ARG A 25 22.14 -4.99 -3.42
CA ARG A 25 23.59 -4.87 -3.67
C ARG A 25 24.05 -3.41 -3.66
N ARG A 26 23.29 -2.50 -4.30
CA ARG A 26 23.58 -1.06 -4.29
C ARG A 26 23.52 -0.46 -2.89
N LEU A 27 22.50 -0.81 -2.10
CA LEU A 27 22.36 -0.36 -0.71
C LEU A 27 23.55 -0.79 0.14
N LYS A 28 23.98 -2.06 0.04
CA LYS A 28 25.19 -2.57 0.74
C LYS A 28 26.46 -1.85 0.32
N SER A 29 26.57 -1.46 -0.95
CA SER A 29 27.74 -0.76 -1.47
C SER A 29 27.79 0.70 -1.02
N GLU A 30 26.66 1.38 -0.98
CA GLU A 30 26.59 2.79 -0.58
C GLU A 30 26.66 2.96 0.94
N PHE A 31 26.02 2.07 1.69
CA PHE A 31 25.92 2.15 3.14
C PHE A 31 26.57 0.92 3.77
N PRO A 32 27.86 0.98 4.19
CA PRO A 32 28.55 -0.15 4.79
C PRO A 32 27.87 -0.75 6.04
N GLY A 33 27.09 0.06 6.76
CA GLY A 33 26.27 -0.37 7.91
C GLY A 33 24.88 -0.88 7.56
N TYR A 34 24.52 -0.98 6.28
CA TYR A 34 23.20 -1.46 5.87
C TYR A 34 23.06 -2.97 6.07
N ASP A 35 22.09 -3.34 6.90
CA ASP A 35 21.55 -4.69 6.97
C ASP A 35 20.07 -4.71 6.54
N ALA A 36 19.72 -5.69 5.69
CA ALA A 36 18.38 -5.76 5.12
C ALA A 36 17.31 -6.13 6.17
N LEU A 37 17.65 -6.92 7.18
CA LEU A 37 16.73 -7.30 8.24
C LEU A 37 16.49 -6.13 9.19
N GLU A 38 17.53 -5.41 9.59
CA GLU A 38 17.43 -4.19 10.40
C GLU A 38 16.61 -3.11 9.67
N PHE A 39 16.89 -2.91 8.38
CA PHE A 39 16.10 -2.00 7.54
C PHE A 39 14.62 -2.41 7.52
N GLN A 40 14.31 -3.69 7.32
CA GLN A 40 12.93 -4.18 7.33
C GLN A 40 12.25 -3.97 8.70
N GLN A 41 12.97 -4.18 9.80
CA GLN A 41 12.45 -3.95 11.15
C GLN A 41 12.12 -2.47 11.38
N LYS A 42 13.00 -1.56 10.94
CA LYS A 42 12.80 -0.12 11.04
C LYS A 42 11.64 0.38 10.15
N VAL A 43 11.49 -0.18 8.95
CA VAL A 43 10.29 0.03 8.11
C VAL A 43 9.02 -0.40 8.87
N LYS A 44 9.04 -1.57 9.53
CA LYS A 44 7.87 -2.06 10.30
C LYS A 44 7.57 -1.16 11.49
N GLU A 45 8.59 -0.63 12.17
CA GLU A 45 8.44 0.28 13.31
C GLU A 45 7.61 1.50 12.91
N ILE A 46 7.99 2.19 11.84
CA ILE A 46 7.23 3.33 11.33
C ILE A 46 5.86 2.88 10.80
N GLN A 47 5.80 1.79 10.04
CA GLN A 47 4.55 1.35 9.42
C GLN A 47 3.44 1.07 10.43
N TYR A 48 3.80 0.54 11.60
CA TYR A 48 2.90 0.20 12.69
C TYR A 48 2.84 1.25 13.80
N TYR A 49 3.51 2.40 13.63
CA TYR A 49 3.55 3.45 14.64
C TYR A 49 2.13 3.91 15.03
N LYS A 50 1.84 3.85 16.33
CA LYS A 50 0.49 4.08 16.86
C LYS A 50 0.24 5.53 17.23
N ASN A 51 1.28 6.24 17.67
CA ASN A 51 1.15 7.59 18.20
C ASN A 51 1.39 8.65 17.12
N PHE A 52 0.46 8.77 16.18
CA PHE A 52 0.62 9.67 15.03
C PHE A 52 0.87 11.14 15.41
N GLN A 53 0.45 11.59 16.60
CA GLN A 53 0.71 12.95 17.08
C GLN A 53 2.19 13.19 17.41
N ASN A 54 2.89 12.16 17.91
CA ASN A 54 4.33 12.23 18.20
C ASN A 54 5.20 11.86 17.00
N LEU A 55 4.59 11.51 15.86
CA LEU A 55 5.33 11.11 14.68
C LEU A 55 6.30 12.19 14.18
N PRO A 56 5.95 13.48 14.13
CA PRO A 56 6.91 14.51 13.72
C PRO A 56 8.15 14.54 14.62
N LYS A 57 7.96 14.42 15.95
CA LYS A 57 9.05 14.40 16.93
C LYS A 57 9.92 13.15 16.81
N LEU A 58 9.31 11.99 16.56
CA LEU A 58 10.05 10.75 16.30
C LEU A 58 10.97 10.93 15.09
N LEU A 59 10.44 11.48 14.00
CA LEU A 59 11.18 11.62 12.75
C LEU A 59 12.26 12.71 12.77
N ASP A 60 12.24 13.60 13.76
CA ASP A 60 13.22 14.69 13.90
C ASP A 60 14.57 14.22 14.49
N THR A 61 14.68 12.97 14.94
CA THR A 61 15.94 12.44 15.47
C THR A 61 16.95 12.16 14.35
N GLU A 62 18.24 12.23 14.69
CA GLU A 62 19.36 11.89 13.80
C GLU A 62 19.20 10.48 13.21
N GLU A 63 18.85 9.51 14.05
CA GLU A 63 18.59 8.13 13.66
C GLU A 63 17.53 8.00 12.53
N TRP A 64 16.47 8.80 12.57
CA TRP A 64 15.44 8.81 11.52
C TRP A 64 15.86 9.65 10.31
N GLY A 65 16.76 10.61 10.50
CA GLY A 65 17.47 11.31 9.43
C GLY A 65 18.29 10.35 8.57
N GLU A 66 19.20 9.59 9.19
CA GLU A 66 20.01 8.56 8.51
C GLU A 66 19.12 7.53 7.79
N PHE A 67 18.05 7.08 8.44
CA PHE A 67 17.11 6.14 7.82
C PHE A 67 16.41 6.74 6.58
N ARG A 68 16.07 8.04 6.60
CA ARG A 68 15.52 8.71 5.41
C ARG A 68 16.52 8.78 4.26
N GLU A 69 17.81 8.90 4.54
CA GLU A 69 18.85 8.86 3.50
C GLU A 69 18.90 7.49 2.82
N VAL A 70 18.85 6.41 3.60
CA VAL A 70 18.78 5.04 3.06
C VAL A 70 17.49 4.84 2.25
N VAL A 71 16.34 5.34 2.72
CA VAL A 71 15.06 5.25 1.98
C VAL A 71 15.09 6.09 0.69
N SER A 72 15.67 7.29 0.73
CA SER A 72 15.88 8.14 -0.44
C SER A 72 16.72 7.40 -1.50
N PHE A 73 17.84 6.81 -1.08
CA PHE A 73 18.69 6.02 -1.96
C PHE A 73 17.98 4.77 -2.50
N PHE A 74 17.16 4.11 -1.69
CA PHE A 74 16.36 2.95 -2.13
C PHE A 74 15.41 3.32 -3.28
N TYR A 75 14.63 4.41 -3.15
CA TYR A 75 13.74 4.86 -4.23
C TYR A 75 14.52 5.31 -5.46
N ARG A 76 15.63 6.04 -5.28
CA ARG A 76 16.53 6.42 -6.38
C ARG A 76 17.07 5.20 -7.12
N SER A 77 17.48 4.16 -6.39
CA SER A 77 18.00 2.91 -6.97
C SER A 77 16.96 2.19 -7.81
N ILE A 78 15.67 2.20 -7.40
CA ILE A 78 14.59 1.67 -8.24
C ILE A 78 14.56 2.41 -9.58
N SER A 79 14.57 3.74 -9.56
CA SER A 79 14.54 4.54 -10.80
C SER A 79 15.75 4.29 -11.69
N GLU A 80 16.96 4.22 -11.12
CA GLU A 80 18.20 3.98 -11.86
C GLU A 80 18.26 2.58 -12.49
N VAL A 81 17.83 1.54 -11.77
CA VAL A 81 17.87 0.16 -12.28
C VAL A 81 16.78 -0.09 -13.32
N THR A 82 15.58 0.49 -13.12
CA THR A 82 14.44 0.27 -14.03
C THR A 82 14.38 1.26 -15.20
N GLY A 83 15.11 2.37 -15.12
CA GLY A 83 14.98 3.51 -16.02
C GLY A 83 13.63 4.23 -15.93
N LYS A 84 12.81 3.94 -14.90
CA LYS A 84 11.48 4.54 -14.71
C LYS A 84 11.57 5.69 -13.71
N GLN A 85 10.94 6.81 -14.04
CA GLN A 85 10.90 7.99 -13.17
C GLN A 85 9.70 7.97 -12.21
N THR A 86 8.66 7.20 -12.53
CA THR A 86 7.47 7.05 -11.70
C THR A 86 7.46 5.70 -11.02
N ILE A 87 7.40 5.71 -9.69
CA ILE A 87 7.32 4.51 -8.84
C ILE A 87 5.95 4.49 -8.17
N ILE A 88 5.28 3.34 -8.20
CA ILE A 88 4.00 3.13 -7.51
C ILE A 88 4.26 2.32 -6.24
N ASP A 89 4.19 2.96 -5.07
CA ASP A 89 4.17 2.30 -3.75
C ASP A 89 2.72 2.11 -3.28
N SER A 90 2.22 0.87 -3.35
CA SER A 90 0.85 0.51 -2.91
C SER A 90 0.76 0.18 -1.41
N SER A 91 1.27 1.05 -0.54
CA SER A 91 1.21 0.89 0.91
C SER A 91 -0.15 1.31 1.52
N LYS A 92 -0.50 0.72 2.67
CA LYS A 92 -1.66 1.12 3.49
C LYS A 92 -1.25 1.83 4.79
N SER A 93 0.04 2.15 4.93
CA SER A 93 0.58 2.79 6.12
C SER A 93 0.67 4.31 5.95
N ILE A 94 -0.18 5.02 6.70
CA ILE A 94 -0.16 6.48 6.74
C ILE A 94 1.11 7.05 7.40
N PRO A 95 1.63 6.49 8.52
CA PRO A 95 2.93 6.93 9.05
C PRO A 95 4.09 6.80 8.06
N TRP A 96 4.12 5.72 7.27
CA TRP A 96 5.12 5.55 6.21
C TRP A 96 5.01 6.67 5.17
N ALA A 97 3.80 6.90 4.64
CA ALA A 97 3.57 7.98 3.69
C ALA A 97 3.92 9.36 4.28
N TYR A 98 3.65 9.59 5.57
CA TYR A 98 4.07 10.82 6.26
C TYR A 98 5.59 10.98 6.30
N MET A 99 6.34 9.91 6.60
CA MET A 99 7.80 9.96 6.57
C MET A 99 8.33 10.27 5.16
N LEU A 100 7.71 9.70 4.11
CA LEU A 100 8.09 10.01 2.73
C LEU A 100 7.89 11.48 2.36
N THR A 101 6.91 12.18 2.96
CA THR A 101 6.75 13.64 2.75
C THR A 101 7.93 14.47 3.27
N GLN A 102 8.80 13.88 4.10
CA GLN A 102 9.97 14.52 4.68
C GLN A 102 11.26 14.22 3.90
N ILE A 103 11.17 13.54 2.76
CA ILE A 103 12.32 13.23 1.90
C ILE A 103 12.29 14.19 0.70
N PRO A 104 13.13 15.24 0.67
CA PRO A 104 13.03 16.31 -0.34
C PRO A 104 13.31 15.87 -1.78
N THR A 105 14.02 14.75 -1.95
CA THR A 105 14.36 14.17 -3.26
C THR A 105 13.19 13.39 -3.89
N ILE A 106 12.09 13.18 -3.16
CA ILE A 106 10.91 12.46 -3.65
C ILE A 106 9.79 13.45 -3.96
N ASP A 107 9.41 13.55 -5.24
CA ASP A 107 8.18 14.22 -5.66
C ASP A 107 6.96 13.34 -5.33
N LEU A 108 6.56 13.35 -4.06
CA LEU A 108 5.53 12.46 -3.54
C LEU A 108 4.12 12.95 -3.91
N ARG A 109 3.38 12.09 -4.60
CA ARG A 109 1.94 12.23 -4.86
C ARG A 109 1.17 11.10 -4.20
N ILE A 110 0.13 11.43 -3.45
CA ILE A 110 -0.62 10.48 -2.63
C ILE A 110 -2.04 10.31 -3.17
N ILE A 111 -2.38 9.11 -3.59
CA ILE A 111 -3.76 8.72 -3.90
C ILE A 111 -4.33 7.97 -2.69
N HIS A 112 -5.29 8.58 -2.01
CA HIS A 112 -6.04 7.92 -0.94
C HIS A 112 -7.28 7.22 -1.52
N LEU A 113 -7.12 5.93 -1.82
CA LEU A 113 -8.21 5.06 -2.23
C LEU A 113 -9.01 4.56 -1.01
N GLU A 114 -10.23 5.06 -0.83
CA GLU A 114 -11.15 4.60 0.22
C GLU A 114 -12.24 3.70 -0.39
N ARG A 115 -12.55 2.58 0.29
CA ARG A 115 -13.67 1.69 -0.04
C ARG A 115 -14.65 1.63 1.11
N ASP A 116 -15.93 1.41 0.80
CA ASP A 116 -17.00 1.26 1.80
C ASP A 116 -16.64 0.24 2.90
N LEU A 117 -16.82 0.65 4.16
CA LEU A 117 -16.44 -0.14 5.33
C LEU A 117 -17.09 -1.53 5.37
N LEU A 118 -18.34 -1.69 4.94
CA LEU A 118 -18.98 -3.00 4.91
C LEU A 118 -18.36 -3.88 3.83
N SER A 119 -18.00 -3.31 2.68
CA SER A 119 -17.29 -4.02 1.62
C SER A 119 -15.89 -4.45 2.05
N VAL A 120 -15.15 -3.57 2.74
CA VAL A 120 -13.85 -3.90 3.35
C VAL A 120 -14.00 -5.02 4.37
N ALA A 121 -14.97 -4.92 5.28
CA ALA A 121 -15.22 -5.94 6.28
C ALA A 121 -15.57 -7.30 5.67
N ASN A 122 -16.48 -7.31 4.68
CA ASN A 122 -16.86 -8.51 3.97
C ASN A 122 -15.67 -9.18 3.25
N SER A 123 -14.73 -8.37 2.73
CA SER A 123 -13.50 -8.87 2.10
C SER A 123 -12.56 -9.52 3.11
N TRP A 124 -12.36 -8.92 4.29
CA TRP A 124 -11.50 -9.48 5.36
C TRP A 124 -12.06 -10.74 6.03
N LYS A 125 -13.29 -11.16 5.70
CA LYS A 125 -13.88 -12.43 6.14
C LYS A 125 -13.70 -13.57 5.14
N LYS A 126 -13.18 -13.29 3.94
CA LYS A 126 -12.92 -14.33 2.95
C LYS A 126 -11.72 -15.16 3.37
N LYS A 127 -11.79 -16.47 3.12
CA LYS A 127 -10.60 -17.34 3.10
C LYS A 127 -10.04 -17.28 1.69
N VAL A 128 -8.87 -16.65 1.53
CA VAL A 128 -8.21 -16.49 0.23
C VAL A 128 -6.79 -17.03 0.37
N PRO A 129 -6.35 -17.97 -0.48
CA PRO A 129 -4.98 -18.45 -0.45
C PRO A 129 -4.03 -17.36 -0.95
N LEU A 130 -2.78 -17.41 -0.51
CA LEU A 130 -1.70 -16.53 -0.94
C LEU A 130 -0.81 -17.29 -1.92
N PRO A 131 -1.05 -17.18 -3.25
CA PRO A 131 -0.34 -17.94 -4.27
C PRO A 131 1.15 -17.58 -4.35
N GLU A 132 1.57 -16.46 -3.75
CA GLU A 132 2.97 -16.08 -3.68
C GLU A 132 3.82 -16.98 -2.77
N TYR A 133 3.25 -17.95 -2.04
CA TYR A 133 4.01 -18.91 -1.25
C TYR A 133 3.99 -20.30 -1.93
N PRO A 134 4.99 -20.64 -2.77
CA PRO A 134 4.96 -21.88 -3.56
C PRO A 134 5.21 -23.13 -2.72
N ASN A 135 5.95 -23.00 -1.61
CA ASN A 135 6.43 -24.14 -0.82
C ASN A 135 5.53 -24.49 0.38
N ARG A 136 4.45 -23.75 0.61
CA ARG A 136 3.48 -24.05 1.68
C ARG A 136 2.16 -23.34 1.45
N GLU A 137 1.10 -23.91 1.98
CA GLU A 137 -0.21 -23.28 1.96
C GLU A 137 -0.27 -22.13 2.98
N VAL A 138 -0.42 -20.91 2.49
CA VAL A 138 -0.56 -19.71 3.32
C VAL A 138 -1.88 -19.03 2.97
N TRP A 139 -2.62 -18.62 3.98
CA TRP A 139 -3.93 -17.99 3.83
C TRP A 139 -3.92 -16.54 4.31
N MET A 140 -4.69 -15.68 3.63
CA MET A 140 -4.94 -14.33 4.12
C MET A 140 -5.55 -14.36 5.53
N PRO A 141 -5.12 -13.48 6.45
CA PRO A 141 -5.64 -13.47 7.80
C PRO A 141 -7.08 -12.97 7.83
N VAL A 142 -7.95 -13.68 8.54
CA VAL A 142 -9.30 -13.21 8.85
C VAL A 142 -9.22 -12.23 10.02
N LYS A 143 -9.73 -11.01 9.83
CA LYS A 143 -9.68 -9.97 10.88
C LYS A 143 -10.96 -9.93 11.69
N SER A 144 -10.85 -9.65 12.99
CA SER A 144 -12.01 -9.40 13.85
C SER A 144 -12.70 -8.08 13.46
N ASN A 145 -13.98 -7.94 13.79
CA ASN A 145 -14.75 -6.75 13.43
C ASN A 145 -14.16 -5.48 14.05
N TRP A 146 -13.70 -5.60 15.30
CA TRP A 146 -13.07 -4.51 16.03
C TRP A 146 -11.75 -4.06 15.40
N VAL A 147 -10.89 -5.01 15.00
CA VAL A 147 -9.62 -4.69 14.30
C VAL A 147 -9.89 -3.98 12.98
N ILE A 148 -10.89 -4.42 12.21
CA ILE A 148 -11.27 -3.78 10.94
C ILE A 148 -11.74 -2.33 11.18
N ALA A 149 -12.70 -2.14 12.10
CA ALA A 149 -13.25 -0.82 12.41
C ALA A 149 -12.18 0.13 12.95
N LYS A 150 -11.36 -0.33 13.91
CA LYS A 150 -10.28 0.46 14.50
C LYS A 150 -9.28 0.91 13.44
N ASN A 151 -8.81 0.01 12.58
CA ASN A 151 -7.83 0.36 11.55
C ASN A 151 -8.43 1.31 10.50
N TRP A 152 -9.67 1.09 10.08
CA TRP A 152 -10.34 1.96 9.11
C TRP A 152 -10.53 3.38 9.66
N LEU A 153 -10.99 3.53 10.91
CA LEU A 153 -11.09 4.84 11.57
C LEU A 153 -9.72 5.50 11.78
N LYS A 154 -8.71 4.72 12.19
CA LYS A 154 -7.33 5.23 12.39
C LYS A 154 -6.78 5.80 11.08
N ILE A 155 -6.86 5.03 9.99
CA ILE A 155 -6.38 5.46 8.67
C ILE A 155 -7.12 6.73 8.23
N LYS A 156 -8.46 6.75 8.35
CA LYS A 156 -9.26 7.92 7.98
C LYS A 156 -8.87 9.19 8.73
N LYS A 157 -8.64 9.09 10.05
CA LYS A 157 -8.18 10.23 10.86
C LYS A 157 -6.80 10.72 10.44
N MET A 158 -5.85 9.81 10.24
CA MET A 158 -4.47 10.17 9.86
C MET A 158 -4.40 10.72 8.42
N ALA A 159 -5.23 10.22 7.51
CA ALA A 159 -5.26 10.63 6.11
C ALA A 159 -5.59 12.14 5.95
N ARG A 160 -6.44 12.70 6.81
CA ARG A 160 -6.74 14.16 6.84
C ARG A 160 -5.51 15.03 7.13
N ILE A 161 -4.48 14.47 7.77
CA ILE A 161 -3.23 15.19 8.03
C ILE A 161 -2.37 15.22 6.78
N LEU A 162 -2.32 14.12 6.01
CA LEU A 162 -1.63 14.06 4.73
C LEU A 162 -2.28 14.95 3.67
N GLU A 163 -3.61 14.98 3.63
CA GLU A 163 -4.40 15.83 2.73
C GLU A 163 -3.98 17.30 2.79
N LYS A 164 -3.57 17.78 3.97
CA LYS A 164 -3.16 19.18 4.18
C LYS A 164 -1.66 19.44 3.96
N ARG A 165 -0.86 18.41 3.68
CA ARG A 165 0.61 18.49 3.74
C ARG A 165 1.32 17.98 2.50
N ALA A 166 0.62 17.25 1.63
CA ALA A 166 1.22 16.63 0.45
C ALA A 166 0.34 16.88 -0.78
N ASN A 167 0.91 16.64 -1.96
CA ASN A 167 0.11 16.50 -3.17
C ASN A 167 -0.81 15.29 -3.00
N TYR A 168 -2.10 15.55 -2.85
CA TYR A 168 -3.04 14.56 -2.35
C TYR A 168 -4.33 14.53 -3.17
N MET A 169 -4.76 13.33 -3.54
CA MET A 169 -6.03 13.08 -4.21
C MET A 169 -6.81 12.02 -3.45
N PHE A 170 -8.04 12.36 -3.06
CA PHE A 170 -8.99 11.39 -2.52
C PHE A 170 -9.71 10.67 -3.67
N LEU A 171 -9.79 9.34 -3.59
CA LEU A 171 -10.49 8.52 -4.57
C LEU A 171 -11.43 7.54 -3.86
N SER A 172 -12.72 7.67 -4.13
CA SER A 172 -13.71 6.68 -3.70
C SER A 172 -13.68 5.48 -4.63
N TYR A 173 -13.49 4.27 -4.10
CA TYR A 173 -13.54 3.02 -4.87
C TYR A 173 -14.89 2.87 -5.59
N GLU A 174 -15.99 3.21 -4.93
CA GLU A 174 -17.33 3.10 -5.53
C GLU A 174 -17.55 4.10 -6.67
N ASP A 175 -16.92 5.28 -6.58
CA ASP A 175 -16.98 6.30 -7.62
C ASP A 175 -16.08 5.92 -8.80
N PHE A 176 -14.86 5.47 -8.52
CA PHE A 176 -13.94 4.89 -9.52
C PHE A 176 -14.60 3.76 -10.32
N CYS A 177 -15.27 2.82 -9.63
CA CYS A 177 -15.98 1.73 -10.31
C CYS A 177 -17.22 2.18 -11.08
N SER A 178 -17.80 3.35 -10.78
CA SER A 178 -18.98 3.87 -11.48
C SER A 178 -18.60 4.75 -12.67
N HIS A 179 -17.44 5.41 -12.61
CA HIS A 179 -16.95 6.35 -13.62
C HIS A 179 -15.46 6.08 -13.95
N PRO A 180 -15.10 4.87 -14.40
CA PRO A 180 -13.71 4.46 -14.53
C PRO A 180 -12.90 5.35 -15.47
N GLU A 181 -13.41 5.65 -16.67
CA GLU A 181 -12.71 6.48 -17.67
C GLU A 181 -12.40 7.88 -17.12
N GLN A 182 -13.42 8.54 -16.55
CA GLN A 182 -13.25 9.86 -15.92
C GLN A 182 -12.21 9.81 -14.80
N LYS A 183 -12.33 8.84 -13.88
CA LYS A 183 -11.41 8.74 -12.73
C LYS A 183 -10.00 8.33 -13.13
N MET A 184 -9.83 7.54 -14.19
CA MET A 184 -8.52 7.26 -14.76
C MET A 184 -7.88 8.52 -15.31
N SER A 185 -8.62 9.36 -16.04
CA SER A 185 -8.10 10.64 -16.54
C SER A 185 -7.70 11.60 -15.41
N GLU A 186 -8.49 11.67 -14.33
CA GLU A 186 -8.13 12.43 -13.13
C GLU A 186 -6.82 11.91 -12.49
N ILE A 187 -6.64 10.58 -12.44
CA ILE A 187 -5.40 9.95 -11.92
C ILE A 187 -4.21 10.29 -12.81
N GLU A 188 -4.34 10.19 -14.14
CA GLU A 188 -3.28 10.52 -15.09
C GLU A 188 -2.79 11.96 -14.93
N GLN A 189 -3.73 12.90 -14.87
CA GLN A 189 -3.44 14.32 -14.66
C GLN A 189 -2.76 14.55 -13.30
N PHE A 190 -3.28 13.94 -12.23
CA PHE A 190 -2.72 14.10 -10.90
C PHE A 190 -1.31 13.52 -10.80
N ALA A 191 -1.11 12.29 -11.27
CA ALA A 191 0.16 11.57 -11.20
C ALA A 191 1.17 12.01 -12.27
N ASN A 192 0.74 12.84 -13.23
CA ASN A 192 1.52 13.25 -14.40
C ASN A 192 2.07 12.04 -15.18
N VAL A 193 1.19 11.08 -15.48
CA VAL A 193 1.50 9.87 -16.25
C VAL A 193 0.47 9.66 -17.35
N ILE A 194 0.89 8.98 -18.41
CA ILE A 194 -0.01 8.53 -19.48
C ILE A 194 -0.25 7.04 -19.27
N ILE A 195 -1.50 6.65 -19.11
CA ILE A 195 -1.94 5.26 -18.96
C ILE A 195 -2.63 4.86 -20.28
N PRO A 196 -2.04 3.94 -21.06
CA PRO A 196 -2.66 3.49 -22.30
C PRO A 196 -4.05 2.92 -22.03
N ALA A 197 -5.08 3.49 -22.67
CA ALA A 197 -6.49 3.12 -22.49
C ALA A 197 -6.79 1.62 -22.73
N ASN A 198 -5.91 0.95 -23.48
CA ASN A 198 -6.10 -0.42 -23.95
C ASN A 198 -5.44 -1.47 -23.03
N GLU A 199 -4.76 -1.06 -21.96
CA GLU A 199 -3.87 -1.94 -21.18
C GLU A 199 -4.25 -2.01 -19.70
N LEU A 200 -5.53 -2.25 -19.40
CA LEU A 200 -5.92 -2.76 -18.09
C LEU A 200 -5.58 -4.26 -18.00
N GLU A 201 -4.31 -4.61 -18.22
CA GLU A 201 -3.79 -5.96 -18.08
C GLU A 201 -2.80 -6.01 -16.94
N LEU A 202 -2.94 -7.01 -16.06
CA LEU A 202 -1.94 -7.25 -15.04
C LEU A 202 -0.68 -7.81 -15.71
N ARG A 203 0.31 -6.94 -15.88
CA ARG A 203 1.65 -7.32 -16.32
C ARG A 203 2.50 -7.77 -15.14
N PRO A 204 3.50 -8.66 -15.37
CA PRO A 204 4.56 -8.88 -14.40
C PRO A 204 5.12 -7.55 -13.93
N ASN A 205 5.22 -7.40 -12.62
CA ASN A 205 5.73 -6.21 -11.94
C ASN A 205 6.58 -6.66 -10.75
N HIS A 206 7.19 -5.75 -10.01
CA HIS A 206 8.04 -6.15 -8.89
C HIS A 206 7.36 -6.04 -7.52
N ALA A 207 6.05 -5.81 -7.46
CA ALA A 207 5.34 -5.65 -6.18
C ALA A 207 5.44 -6.90 -5.30
N ILE A 208 5.63 -6.67 -4.00
CA ILE A 208 5.71 -7.70 -2.95
C ILE A 208 4.43 -7.63 -2.12
N GLY A 209 3.76 -8.77 -1.95
CA GLY A 209 2.46 -8.82 -1.27
C GLY A 209 1.36 -8.05 -2.02
N GLY A 210 0.18 -7.91 -1.38
CA GLY A 210 -0.98 -7.25 -1.98
C GLY A 210 -2.17 -8.19 -2.17
N ASN A 211 -3.05 -7.88 -3.13
CA ASN A 211 -4.20 -8.73 -3.44
C ASN A 211 -3.71 -10.01 -4.16
N PRO A 212 -4.08 -11.22 -3.71
CA PRO A 212 -3.74 -12.49 -4.37
C PRO A 212 -4.06 -12.55 -5.87
N MET A 213 -5.07 -11.78 -6.33
CA MET A 213 -5.40 -11.67 -7.75
C MET A 213 -4.25 -11.12 -8.62
N ARG A 214 -3.24 -10.47 -8.02
CA ARG A 214 -2.07 -9.94 -8.75
C ARG A 214 -1.27 -11.01 -9.48
N SER A 215 -1.30 -12.26 -8.99
CA SER A 215 -0.59 -13.39 -9.60
C SER A 215 -1.32 -13.97 -10.80
N SER A 216 -2.50 -13.44 -11.14
CA SER A 216 -3.25 -13.84 -12.33
C SER A 216 -3.01 -12.85 -13.47
N LEU A 217 -2.43 -13.32 -14.57
CA LEU A 217 -2.17 -12.55 -15.80
C LEU A 217 -3.48 -12.33 -16.57
N ASN A 218 -4.39 -11.56 -15.96
CA ASN A 218 -5.73 -11.36 -16.46
C ASN A 218 -5.96 -9.90 -16.84
N LYS A 219 -6.85 -9.72 -17.82
CA LYS A 219 -7.52 -8.45 -18.06
C LYS A 219 -8.27 -8.02 -16.80
N ILE A 220 -8.00 -6.80 -16.36
CA ILE A 220 -8.69 -6.16 -15.26
C ILE A 220 -9.98 -5.59 -15.80
N GLU A 221 -11.09 -6.09 -15.27
CA GLU A 221 -12.40 -5.52 -15.57
C GLU A 221 -12.87 -4.67 -14.38
N ILE A 222 -13.21 -3.41 -14.67
CA ILE A 222 -13.74 -2.49 -13.67
C ILE A 222 -15.26 -2.51 -13.79
N HIS A 223 -15.90 -3.17 -12.84
CA HIS A 223 -17.36 -3.23 -12.75
C HIS A 223 -17.86 -2.44 -11.56
N LYS A 224 -19.04 -1.82 -11.71
CA LYS A 224 -19.83 -1.34 -10.57
C LYS A 224 -20.27 -2.54 -9.75
N GLY A 225 -19.48 -2.90 -8.74
CA GLY A 225 -19.72 -4.10 -7.94
C GLY A 225 -21.07 -4.08 -7.23
N LEU A 226 -21.84 -5.17 -7.36
CA LEU A 226 -23.01 -5.40 -6.54
C LEU A 226 -22.58 -5.47 -5.06
N LYS A 227 -23.21 -4.66 -4.20
CA LYS A 227 -22.93 -4.66 -2.76
C LYS A 227 -23.49 -5.93 -2.09
N ASN A 228 -22.78 -7.04 -2.23
CA ASN A 228 -23.07 -8.29 -1.55
C ASN A 228 -22.15 -8.47 -0.33
N HIS A 229 -22.74 -8.38 0.86
CA HIS A 229 -22.06 -8.57 2.14
C HIS A 229 -22.36 -9.95 2.76
N LYS A 230 -22.33 -11.02 1.96
CA LYS A 230 -22.68 -12.40 2.38
C LYS A 230 -21.84 -12.94 3.53
N ASN A 231 -20.59 -12.48 3.70
CA ASN A 231 -19.72 -12.96 4.76
C ASN A 231 -19.94 -12.23 6.10
N LEU A 232 -20.92 -11.32 6.17
CA LEU A 232 -21.27 -10.59 7.39
C LEU A 232 -22.66 -11.01 7.88
N ASN A 233 -22.74 -11.44 9.14
CA ASN A 233 -24.01 -11.63 9.82
C ASN A 233 -24.68 -10.27 10.14
N SER A 234 -25.95 -10.30 10.57
CA SER A 234 -26.74 -9.10 10.83
C SER A 234 -26.11 -8.20 11.90
N ALA A 235 -25.58 -8.79 12.99
CA ALA A 235 -24.90 -8.04 14.04
C ALA A 235 -23.66 -7.29 13.53
N ALA A 236 -22.83 -7.95 12.72
CA ALA A 236 -21.65 -7.33 12.11
C ALA A 236 -22.04 -6.20 11.15
N LYS A 237 -23.10 -6.39 10.34
CA LYS A 237 -23.62 -5.34 9.45
C LYS A 237 -24.08 -4.11 10.25
N THR A 238 -24.81 -4.31 11.33
CA THR A 238 -25.25 -3.21 12.22
C THR A 238 -24.06 -2.50 12.86
N PHE A 239 -23.10 -3.25 13.40
CA PHE A 239 -21.87 -2.71 13.98
C PHE A 239 -21.14 -1.78 12.99
N PHE A 240 -20.85 -2.24 11.77
CA PHE A 240 -20.14 -1.42 10.79
C PHE A 240 -20.95 -0.23 10.27
N LYS A 241 -22.29 -0.35 10.18
CA LYS A 241 -23.16 0.79 9.86
C LYS A 241 -23.06 1.89 10.93
N LEU A 242 -23.08 1.51 12.21
CA LEU A 242 -22.90 2.45 13.31
C LEU A 242 -21.50 3.06 13.30
N THR A 243 -20.45 2.26 13.12
CA THR A 243 -19.07 2.77 12.97
C THR A 243 -18.96 3.80 11.83
N LYS A 244 -19.57 3.53 10.68
CA LYS A 244 -19.57 4.45 9.54
C LYS A 244 -20.29 5.77 9.86
N ARG A 245 -21.40 5.73 10.61
CA ARG A 245 -22.10 6.95 11.06
C ARG A 245 -21.21 7.77 11.99
N VAL A 246 -20.60 7.13 12.99
CA VAL A 246 -19.69 7.80 13.94
C VAL A 246 -18.51 8.45 13.21
N SER A 247 -17.96 7.80 12.18
CA SER A 247 -16.84 8.34 11.41
C SER A 247 -17.11 9.62 10.64
N LYS A 248 -18.38 10.00 10.46
CA LYS A 248 -18.76 11.29 9.86
C LYS A 248 -18.71 12.45 10.86
N ILE A 249 -18.73 12.13 12.16
CA ILE A 249 -18.81 13.09 13.26
C ILE A 249 -17.40 13.34 13.84
N ILE A 250 -16.49 12.38 13.68
CA ILE A 250 -15.07 12.46 14.10
C ILE A 250 -14.22 12.94 12.94
#